data_AF-V9VSS0-F1
#
_entry.id   AF-V9VSS0-F1
#
_cell.length_a   1.000
_cell.length_b   1.000
_cell.length_c   1.000
_cell.angle_alpha   90.00
_cell.angle_beta   90.00
_cell.angle_gamma   90.00
#
_symmetry.space_group_name_H-M   'P 1'
#
loop_
_entity.id
_entity.type
_entity.pdbx_description
1 polymer ?
#
loop_
_entity_poly.entity_id
_entity_poly.type
_entity_poly.pdbx_seq_one_letter_code
_entity_poly.pdbx_strand_id
1 'polypeptide(L)'
;MVLALIIGRIAQRRFFDDAIIDGDPFAPGSPAEIDQRVLTNTAEQLVLALAVWPFAAVALGGAVVLALGLSFALMRVLFWAGCHLSLPLRGLGFAGTFYPTVIAAVWAVVVWF
;
A
#
# COMPACT_ATOMS: atom_id res chain seq x y z
N MET A 1 5.93 -5.95 -6.12
CA MET A 1 5.75 -7.34 -5.62
C MET A 1 4.62 -7.46 -4.62
N VAL A 2 4.57 -6.67 -3.53
CA VAL A 2 3.49 -6.76 -2.52
C VAL A 2 2.09 -6.60 -3.11
N LEU A 3 1.89 -5.62 -4.00
CA LEU A 3 0.60 -5.44 -4.70
C LEU A 3 0.18 -6.69 -5.48
N ALA A 4 1.12 -7.32 -6.20
CA ALA A 4 0.85 -8.54 -6.97
C ALA A 4 0.48 -9.72 -6.05
N LEU A 5 1.10 -9.82 -4.87
CA LEU A 5 0.76 -10.85 -3.87
C LEU A 5 -0.67 -10.66 -3.35
N ILE A 6 -1.08 -9.42 -3.06
CA ILE A 6 -2.45 -9.12 -2.60
C ILE A 6 -3.47 -9.41 -3.71
N ILE A 7 -3.19 -9.01 -4.95
CA ILE A 7 -4.02 -9.33 -6.12
C ILE A 7 -4.15 -10.85 -6.27
N GLY A 8 -3.03 -11.57 -6.23
CA GLY A 8 -3.03 -13.04 -6.31
C GLY A 8 -3.83 -13.70 -5.20
N ARG A 9 -3.75 -13.20 -3.96
CA ARG A 9 -4.53 -13.70 -2.83
C ARG A 9 -6.04 -13.51 -3.04
N ILE A 10 -6.45 -12.36 -3.54
CA ILE A 10 -7.86 -12.06 -3.83
C ILE A 10 -8.35 -12.91 -5.00
N ALA A 11 -7.56 -12.99 -6.07
CA ALA A 11 -7.87 -13.82 -7.23
C ALA A 11 -8.04 -15.29 -6.83
N GLN A 12 -7.14 -15.84 -6.01
CA GLN A 12 -7.27 -17.16 -5.44
C GLN A 12 -8.63 -17.33 -4.76
N ARG A 13 -9.07 -16.40 -3.90
CA ARG A 13 -10.36 -16.53 -3.22
C ARG A 13 -11.55 -16.47 -4.16
N ARG A 14 -11.49 -15.66 -5.22
CA ARG A 14 -12.54 -15.62 -6.26
C ARG A 14 -12.64 -16.94 -7.01
N PHE A 15 -11.51 -17.54 -7.39
CA PHE A 15 -11.52 -18.80 -8.15
C PHE A 15 -12.07 -20.01 -7.39
N PHE A 16 -12.21 -19.94 -6.08
CA PHE A 16 -12.73 -21.03 -5.24
C PHE A 16 -14.10 -20.72 -4.61
N ASP A 17 -14.79 -19.67 -5.08
CA ASP A 17 -16.11 -19.27 -4.60
C ASP A 17 -16.97 -18.78 -5.77
N ASP A 18 -17.94 -19.61 -6.19
CA ASP A 18 -18.80 -19.38 -7.36
C ASP A 18 -19.67 -18.11 -7.22
N ALA A 19 -20.03 -17.68 -6.00
CA ALA A 19 -20.78 -16.44 -5.85
C ALA A 19 -19.88 -15.21 -6.09
N ILE A 20 -18.66 -15.26 -5.55
CA ILE A 20 -17.72 -14.14 -5.63
C ILE A 20 -17.07 -14.05 -7.03
N ILE A 21 -16.88 -15.18 -7.73
CA ILE A 21 -16.33 -15.16 -9.09
C ILE A 21 -17.24 -14.40 -10.06
N ASP A 22 -18.56 -14.49 -9.85
CA ASP A 22 -19.60 -13.80 -10.61
C ASP A 22 -19.72 -12.30 -10.25
N GLY A 23 -18.93 -11.82 -9.29
CA GLY A 23 -18.79 -10.40 -8.96
C GLY A 23 -19.59 -9.94 -7.75
N ASP A 24 -20.17 -10.87 -6.98
CA ASP A 24 -20.85 -10.52 -5.74
C ASP A 24 -19.89 -9.87 -4.73
N PRO A 25 -20.40 -8.96 -3.88
CA PRO A 25 -19.59 -8.32 -2.85
C PRO A 25 -19.11 -9.34 -1.82
N PHE A 26 -17.88 -9.15 -1.32
CA PHE A 26 -17.37 -9.92 -0.20
C PHE A 26 -18.24 -9.72 1.04
N ALA A 27 -18.50 -10.80 1.77
CA ALA A 27 -19.24 -10.74 3.03
C ALA A 27 -18.57 -9.76 4.02
N PRO A 28 -19.35 -8.90 4.72
CA PRO A 28 -18.81 -7.95 5.68
C PRO A 28 -18.00 -8.63 6.78
N GLY A 29 -16.82 -8.08 7.09
CA GLY A 29 -15.89 -8.62 8.07
C GLY A 29 -15.13 -9.87 7.62
N SER A 30 -15.42 -10.40 6.42
CA SER A 30 -14.68 -11.56 5.91
C SER A 30 -13.22 -11.20 5.63
N PRO A 31 -12.30 -12.18 5.71
CA PRO A 31 -10.92 -11.96 5.30
C PRO A 31 -10.80 -11.38 3.88
N ALA A 32 -11.74 -11.72 2.99
CA ALA A 32 -11.75 -11.28 1.59
C ALA A 32 -12.12 -9.81 1.44
N GLU A 33 -13.09 -9.34 2.22
CA GLU A 33 -13.38 -7.92 2.31
C GLU A 33 -12.18 -7.14 2.88
N ILE A 34 -11.52 -7.67 3.91
CA ILE A 34 -10.33 -7.06 4.50
C ILE A 34 -9.20 -6.94 3.47
N ASP A 35 -8.91 -8.01 2.73
CA ASP A 35 -7.87 -8.00 1.70
C ASP A 35 -8.21 -7.03 0.55
N GLN A 36 -9.49 -6.92 0.17
CA GLN A 36 -9.95 -5.94 -0.83
C GLN A 36 -9.73 -4.50 -0.37
N ARG A 37 -9.97 -4.20 0.92
CA ARG A 37 -9.67 -2.89 1.52
C ARG A 37 -8.16 -2.62 1.53
N VAL A 38 -7.35 -3.63 1.85
CA VAL A 38 -5.87 -3.56 1.79
C VAL A 38 -5.39 -3.29 0.36
N LEU A 39 -5.97 -3.96 -0.64
CA LEU A 39 -5.66 -3.74 -2.05
C LEU A 39 -5.95 -2.30 -2.47
N THR A 40 -7.16 -1.81 -2.17
CA THR A 40 -7.60 -0.46 -2.50
C THR A 40 -6.67 0.58 -1.86
N ASN A 41 -6.38 0.45 -0.57
CA ASN A 41 -5.47 1.36 0.12
C ASN A 41 -4.04 1.29 -0.44
N THR A 42 -3.57 0.10 -0.80
CA THR A 42 -2.24 -0.05 -1.41
C THR A 42 -2.17 0.60 -2.79
N ALA A 43 -3.25 0.54 -3.58
CA ALA A 43 -3.35 1.24 -4.85
C ALA A 43 -3.32 2.76 -4.66
N GLU A 44 -4.09 3.30 -3.71
CA GLU A 44 -4.07 4.74 -3.37
C GLU A 44 -2.66 5.21 -2.97
N GLN A 45 -1.99 4.49 -2.07
CA GLN A 45 -0.63 4.82 -1.62
C GLN A 45 0.39 4.70 -2.76
N LEU A 46 0.22 3.73 -3.67
CA LEU A 46 1.09 3.57 -4.83
C LEU A 46 0.89 4.70 -5.84
N VAL A 47 -0.34 5.11 -6.11
CA VAL A 47 -0.63 6.26 -6.98
C VAL A 47 0.01 7.52 -6.43
N LEU A 48 -0.11 7.77 -5.12
CA LEU A 48 0.55 8.89 -4.46
C LEU A 48 2.08 8.81 -4.59
N ALA A 49 2.67 7.64 -4.33
CA ALA A 49 4.11 7.42 -4.47
C ALA A 49 4.59 7.68 -5.91
N LEU A 50 3.85 7.18 -6.92
CA LEU A 50 4.19 7.39 -8.33
C LEU A 50 4.08 8.87 -8.75
N ALA A 51 3.18 9.65 -8.14
CA ALA A 51 3.06 11.07 -8.38
C ALA A 51 4.20 11.89 -7.74
N VAL A 52 4.71 11.44 -6.59
CA VAL A 52 5.70 12.19 -5.78
C VAL A 52 7.14 11.78 -6.08
N TRP A 53 7.42 10.48 -6.14
CA TRP A 53 8.78 9.95 -6.13
C TRP A 53 9.63 10.34 -7.33
N PRO A 54 9.11 10.50 -8.57
CA PRO A 54 9.92 10.99 -9.68
C PRO A 54 10.51 12.38 -9.39
N PHE A 55 9.72 13.29 -8.84
CA PHE A 55 10.21 14.62 -8.46
C PHE A 55 11.18 14.54 -7.28
N ALA A 56 10.86 13.74 -6.25
CA ALA A 56 11.77 13.52 -5.13
C ALA A 56 13.11 12.90 -5.56
N ALA A 57 13.13 12.02 -6.57
CA ALA A 57 14.36 11.46 -7.12
C ALA A 57 15.26 12.52 -7.74
N VAL A 58 14.67 13.48 -8.47
CA VAL A 58 15.39 14.58 -9.12
C VAL A 58 15.89 15.59 -8.08
N ALA A 59 15.06 15.95 -7.10
CA ALA A 59 15.39 16.97 -6.10
C ALA A 59 16.29 16.47 -4.96
N LEU A 60 16.09 15.23 -4.49
CA LEU A 60 16.76 14.68 -3.30
C LEU A 60 17.71 13.51 -3.61
N GLY A 61 17.69 13.00 -4.85
CA GLY A 61 18.55 11.91 -5.31
C GLY A 61 17.92 10.52 -5.20
N GLY A 62 18.42 9.59 -6.03
CA GLY A 62 17.87 8.23 -6.14
C GLY A 62 17.93 7.39 -4.87
N ALA A 63 18.91 7.64 -3.99
CA ALA A 63 19.03 6.91 -2.71
C ALA A 63 17.81 7.12 -1.79
N VAL A 64 17.23 8.32 -1.79
CA VAL A 64 16.02 8.63 -1.00
C VAL A 64 14.85 7.79 -1.50
N VAL A 65 14.67 7.69 -2.82
CA VAL A 65 13.57 6.90 -3.40
C VAL A 65 13.77 5.39 -3.18
N LEU A 66 15.00 4.89 -3.17
CA LEU A 66 15.27 3.51 -2.79
C LEU A 66 14.89 3.23 -1.33
N ALA A 67 15.24 4.13 -0.40
CA ALA A 67 14.86 4.01 1.00
C ALA A 67 13.32 4.06 1.18
N LEU A 68 12.64 4.98 0.49
CA LEU A 68 11.18 5.05 0.46
C LEU A 68 10.58 3.76 -0.11
N GLY A 69 11.13 3.22 -1.19
CA GLY A 69 10.73 1.94 -1.80
C GLY A 69 10.79 0.76 -0.86
N LEU A 70 11.92 0.60 -0.15
CA LEU A 70 12.11 -0.47 0.83
C LEU A 70 11.17 -0.32 2.03
N SER A 71 11.06 0.89 2.58
CA SER A 71 10.11 1.20 3.66
C SER A 71 8.68 0.91 3.23
N PHE A 72 8.30 1.35 2.03
CA PHE A 72 6.97 1.15 1.47
C PHE A 72 6.62 -0.35 1.40
N ALA A 73 7.49 -1.16 0.81
CA ALA A 73 7.25 -2.59 0.69
C ALA A 73 7.09 -3.27 2.06
N LEU A 74 7.98 -2.98 3.01
CA LEU A 74 7.92 -3.54 4.37
C LEU A 74 6.63 -3.12 5.08
N MET A 75 6.29 -1.83 5.03
CA MET A 75 5.12 -1.28 5.70
C MET A 75 3.80 -1.75 5.09
N ARG A 76 3.77 -2.09 3.78
CA ARG A 76 2.61 -2.74 3.16
C ARG A 76 2.40 -4.16 3.67
N VAL A 77 3.46 -4.93 3.92
CA VAL A 77 3.34 -6.27 4.53
C VAL A 77 2.83 -6.14 5.97
N LEU A 78 3.37 -5.21 6.76
CA LEU A 78 2.90 -4.96 8.12
C LEU A 78 1.45 -4.47 8.16
N PHE A 79 1.07 -3.58 7.24
CA PHE A 79 -0.32 -3.11 7.10
C PHE A 79 -1.26 -4.26 6.80
N TRP A 80 -0.90 -5.11 5.84
CA TRP A 80 -1.70 -6.28 5.46
C TRP A 80 -1.88 -7.26 6.61
N ALA A 81 -0.80 -7.65 7.29
CA ALA A 81 -0.87 -8.50 8.48
C ALA A 81 -1.67 -7.83 9.62
N GLY A 82 -1.44 -6.53 9.85
CA GLY A 82 -2.13 -5.75 10.87
C GLY A 82 -3.63 -5.66 10.68
N CYS A 83 -4.10 -5.61 9.43
CA CYS A 83 -5.53 -5.65 9.12
C CYS A 83 -6.22 -6.94 9.59
N HIS A 84 -5.49 -8.05 9.72
CA HIS A 84 -6.01 -9.33 10.24
C HIS A 84 -5.75 -9.55 11.72
N LEU A 85 -4.71 -8.92 12.29
CA LEU A 85 -4.23 -9.22 13.65
C LEU A 85 -4.57 -8.15 14.68
N SER A 86 -4.35 -6.86 14.40
CA SER A 86 -4.53 -5.81 15.40
C SER A 86 -4.59 -4.39 14.84
N LEU A 87 -5.40 -3.54 15.49
CA LEU A 87 -5.56 -2.12 15.14
C LEU A 87 -4.23 -1.32 15.16
N PRO A 88 -3.32 -1.49 16.15
CA PRO A 88 -2.07 -0.74 16.18
C PRO A 88 -1.14 -1.07 15.01
N LEU A 89 -1.04 -2.35 14.64
CA LEU A 89 -0.17 -2.79 13.54
C LEU A 89 -0.68 -2.26 12.19
N ARG A 90 -2.01 -2.19 12.01
CA ARG A 90 -2.65 -1.52 10.87
C ARG A 90 -2.28 -0.02 10.83
N GLY A 91 -2.35 0.67 11.96
CA GLY A 91 -1.97 2.09 12.05
C GLY A 91 -0.51 2.33 11.67
N LEU A 92 0.40 1.51 12.22
CA LEU A 92 1.83 1.56 11.93
C LEU A 92 2.11 1.40 10.43
N GLY A 93 1.56 0.36 9.80
CA GLY A 93 1.80 0.09 8.38
C GLY A 93 1.29 1.21 7.47
N PHE A 94 0.18 1.86 7.82
CA PHE A 94 -0.32 3.05 7.12
C PHE A 94 0.65 4.23 7.28
N ALA A 95 0.96 4.58 8.53
CA ALA A 95 1.82 5.70 8.87
C ALA A 95 3.21 5.58 8.20
N GLY A 96 3.80 4.38 8.22
CA GLY A 96 5.11 4.09 7.63
C GLY A 96 5.17 4.15 6.09
N THR A 97 4.03 4.29 5.42
CA THR A 97 3.98 4.54 3.96
C THR A 97 3.59 5.97 3.62
N PHE A 98 2.55 6.49 4.27
CA PHE A 98 1.97 7.77 3.93
C PHE A 98 2.88 8.93 4.36
N TYR A 99 3.30 8.96 5.63
CA TYR A 99 4.08 10.08 6.15
C TYR A 99 5.46 10.21 5.48
N PRO A 100 6.25 9.13 5.26
CA PRO A 100 7.50 9.26 4.53
C PRO A 100 7.33 9.82 3.11
N THR A 101 6.26 9.44 2.41
CA THR A 101 5.97 9.96 1.06
C THR A 101 5.64 11.45 1.10
N VAL A 102 4.79 11.88 2.03
CA VAL A 102 4.43 13.31 2.20
C VAL A 102 5.63 14.14 2.63
N ILE A 103 6.44 13.65 3.57
CA ILE A 103 7.65 14.32 4.03
C ILE A 103 8.64 14.48 2.88
N ALA A 104 8.86 13.43 2.08
CA ALA A 104 9.72 13.52 0.91
C ALA A 104 9.20 14.52 -0.13
N ALA A 105 7.88 14.61 -0.34
CA ALA A 105 7.29 15.62 -1.22
C ALA A 105 7.58 17.04 -0.73
N VAL A 106 7.30 17.32 0.55
CA VAL A 106 7.54 18.64 1.15
C VAL A 106 9.03 18.98 1.12
N TRP A 107 9.90 18.04 1.49
CA TRP A 107 11.34 18.26 1.49
C TRP A 107 11.88 18.53 0.08
N ALA A 108 11.42 17.77 -0.92
CA ALA A 108 11.78 18.00 -2.31
C ALA A 108 11.39 19.40 -2.78
N VAL A 109 10.18 19.87 -2.43
CA VAL A 109 9.75 21.24 -2.74
C VAL A 109 10.63 22.28 -2.04
N VAL A 110 10.95 22.09 -0.75
CA VAL A 110 11.78 23.04 0.01
C VAL A 110 13.20 23.14 -0.55
N VAL A 111 13.81 22.04 -0.98
CA VAL A 111 15.18 22.04 -1.51
C VAL A 111 15.25 22.59 -2.95
N TRP A 112 14.15 22.49 -3.69
CA TRP A 112 14.09 22.94 -5.08
C TRP A 112 14.05 24.46 -5.23
N PHE A 113 13.47 25.16 -4.25
CA PHE A 113 13.39 26.62 -4.20
C PHE A 113 14.56 27.22 -3.41
#